data_AF-K2J0G9-F1
#
_entry.id   AF-K2J0G9-F1
#
_cell.length_a   1.000
_cell.length_b   1.000
_cell.length_c   1.000
_cell.angle_alpha   90.00
_cell.angle_beta   90.00
_cell.angle_gamma   90.00
#
_symmetry.space_group_name_H-M   'P 1'
#
loop_
_entity.id
_entity.type
_entity.pdbx_description
1 polymer ?
#
loop_
_entity_poly.entity_id
_entity_poly.type
_entity_poly.pdbx_seq_one_letter_code
_entity_poly.pdbx_strand_id
1 'polypeptide(L)'
;MGSRRSQWGSFDLGAQYFTARHPRFIDELGNWTAQGIAAEWPVAPYHISSRGPIHAQDVVQRYVGQPHMSAITRYLASSLDVRFEVSICSCHHRDEQWWLEDQDGKAHGPFDGLLVTVPAPQAAPLVSASPRLAMLTRKVRMEPCWAVGLVFSQPLATPIKAAFVESDSIQWLAPGS
;
A
#
# COMPACT_ATOMS: atom_id res chain seq x y z
N MET A 1 -0.39 -2.05 1.95
CA MET A 1 0.72 -1.18 2.41
C MET A 1 1.81 -2.08 2.98
N GLY A 2 3.07 -1.90 2.58
CA GLY A 2 4.15 -2.83 2.91
C GLY A 2 5.19 -2.20 3.83
N SER A 3 5.23 -2.64 5.08
CA SER A 3 6.32 -2.35 6.02
C SER A 3 7.27 -3.53 6.09
N ARG A 4 8.59 -3.32 5.97
CA ARG A 4 9.61 -4.35 6.15
C ARG A 4 10.40 -4.11 7.42
N ARG A 5 10.53 -5.15 8.24
CA ARG A 5 11.39 -5.14 9.42
C ARG A 5 12.79 -5.61 9.06
N SER A 6 13.78 -4.97 9.62
CA SER A 6 15.18 -5.39 9.58
C SER A 6 15.81 -5.21 10.96
N GLN A 7 17.06 -5.63 11.13
CA GLN A 7 17.83 -5.39 12.34
C GLN A 7 18.06 -3.90 12.64
N TRP A 8 17.78 -3.01 11.68
CA TRP A 8 17.94 -1.57 11.82
C TRP A 8 16.62 -0.79 11.97
N GLY A 9 15.47 -1.49 12.03
CA GLY A 9 14.17 -0.85 12.22
C GLY A 9 13.09 -1.34 11.26
N SER A 10 11.94 -0.65 11.28
CA SER A 10 10.82 -0.89 10.37
C SER A 10 10.81 0.18 9.29
N PHE A 11 10.69 -0.23 8.03
CA PHE A 11 10.66 0.67 6.88
C PHE A 11 9.33 0.51 6.17
N ASP A 12 8.59 1.60 6.02
CA ASP A 12 7.53 1.64 5.02
C ASP A 12 8.22 1.69 3.65
N LEU A 13 8.17 0.61 2.86
CA LEU A 13 8.78 0.55 1.52
C LEU A 13 7.74 0.62 0.39
N GLY A 14 6.45 0.60 0.77
CA GLY A 14 5.35 0.85 -0.15
C GLY A 14 4.96 2.34 -0.16
N ALA A 15 3.66 2.61 -0.04
CA ALA A 15 3.15 3.97 0.09
C ALA A 15 3.78 4.69 1.29
N GLN A 16 4.44 5.82 1.02
CA GLN A 16 5.10 6.65 2.04
C GLN A 16 4.13 7.60 2.73
N TYR A 17 3.14 8.07 1.98
CA TYR A 17 2.02 8.88 2.44
C TYR A 17 0.83 8.63 1.53
N PHE A 18 -0.34 9.14 1.90
CA PHE A 18 -1.49 9.22 1.03
C PHE A 18 -2.14 10.61 1.12
N THR A 19 -3.02 10.89 0.18
CA THR A 19 -3.82 12.13 0.16
C THR A 19 -5.29 11.77 0.17
N ALA A 20 -6.13 12.63 0.75
CA ALA A 20 -7.57 12.45 0.76
C ALA A 20 -8.24 13.57 -0.04
N ARG A 21 -9.07 13.19 -1.02
CA ARG A 21 -9.79 14.13 -1.89
C ARG A 21 -11.28 13.84 -1.97
N HIS A 22 -11.66 12.57 -1.87
CA HIS A 22 -13.05 12.15 -1.94
C HIS A 22 -13.74 12.36 -0.58
N PRO A 23 -14.94 12.97 -0.49
CA PRO A 23 -15.62 13.28 0.77
C PRO A 23 -15.71 12.09 1.74
N ARG A 24 -16.24 10.94 1.28
CA ARG A 24 -16.29 9.71 2.10
C ARG A 24 -14.94 9.26 2.67
N PHE A 25 -13.85 9.47 1.93
CA PHE A 25 -12.52 9.08 2.41
C PHE A 25 -11.93 10.12 3.38
N ILE A 26 -12.32 11.40 3.23
CA ILE A 26 -12.00 12.44 4.20
C ILE A 26 -12.71 12.16 5.54
N ASP A 27 -13.97 11.73 5.49
CA ASP A 27 -14.72 11.36 6.70
C ASP A 27 -14.06 10.19 7.44
N GLU A 28 -13.71 9.11 6.72
CA GLU A 28 -12.97 7.98 7.29
C GLU A 28 -11.60 8.37 7.83
N LEU A 29 -10.87 9.23 7.12
CA LEU A 29 -9.60 9.77 7.59
C LEU A 29 -9.79 10.56 8.89
N GLY A 30 -10.87 11.33 9.02
CA GLY A 30 -11.22 12.04 10.27
C GLY A 30 -11.43 11.07 11.45
N ASN A 31 -12.07 9.93 11.20
CA ASN A 31 -12.21 8.88 12.22
C ASN A 31 -10.86 8.27 12.61
N TRP A 32 -9.97 8.03 11.64
CA TRP A 32 -8.65 7.46 11.89
C TRP A 32 -7.73 8.44 12.62
N THR A 33 -7.79 9.74 12.31
CA THR A 33 -6.99 10.76 12.99
C THR A 33 -7.46 10.98 14.42
N ALA A 34 -8.78 11.01 14.67
CA ALA A 34 -9.33 11.12 16.03
C ALA A 34 -8.93 9.94 16.94
N GLN A 35 -8.68 8.77 16.34
CA GLN A 35 -8.24 7.56 17.04
C GLN A 35 -6.71 7.37 17.06
N GLY A 36 -5.94 8.31 16.50
CA GLY A 36 -4.48 8.23 16.45
C GLY A 36 -3.92 7.14 15.52
N ILE A 37 -4.74 6.60 14.61
CA ILE A 37 -4.35 5.57 13.62
C ILE A 37 -3.66 6.21 12.42
N ALA A 38 -4.02 7.45 12.11
CA ALA A 38 -3.41 8.28 11.07
C ALA A 38 -3.10 9.67 11.61
N ALA A 39 -2.16 10.35 10.99
CA ALA A 39 -1.85 11.75 11.29
C ALA A 39 -1.49 12.50 10.00
N GLU A 40 -1.66 13.82 10.02
CA GLU A 40 -1.05 14.68 9.01
C GLU A 40 0.47 14.52 9.08
N TRP A 41 1.11 14.45 7.92
CA TRP A 41 2.56 14.33 7.80
C TRP A 41 3.15 15.74 7.65
N PRO A 42 3.83 16.29 8.67
CA PRO A 42 4.25 17.69 8.69
C PRO A 42 5.57 17.89 7.92
N VAL A 43 5.59 17.47 6.66
CA VAL A 43 6.76 17.58 5.79
C VAL A 43 6.38 18.36 4.54
N ALA A 44 7.09 19.47 4.32
CA ALA A 44 7.10 20.20 3.07
C ALA A 44 8.22 19.63 2.18
N PRO A 45 7.91 18.87 1.11
CA PRO A 45 8.94 18.27 0.27
C PRO A 45 9.76 19.33 -0.48
N TYR A 46 10.96 18.97 -0.89
CA TYR A 46 11.75 19.71 -1.87
C TYR A 46 11.47 19.17 -3.29
N HIS A 47 11.73 19.96 -4.32
CA HIS A 47 12.04 19.48 -5.67
C HIS A 47 13.54 19.63 -5.89
N ILE A 48 14.18 18.54 -6.29
CA ILE A 48 15.60 18.50 -6.62
C ILE A 48 15.74 18.33 -8.12
N SER A 49 16.38 19.29 -8.78
CA SER A 49 16.72 19.23 -10.20
C SER A 49 18.20 19.58 -10.42
N SER A 50 18.62 19.65 -11.68
CA SER A 50 19.97 20.13 -12.06
C SER A 50 20.30 21.53 -11.55
N ARG A 51 19.30 22.33 -11.15
CA ARG A 51 19.48 23.68 -10.58
C ARG A 51 19.61 23.69 -9.06
N GLY A 52 19.53 22.53 -8.42
CA GLY A 52 19.57 22.38 -6.96
C GLY A 52 18.19 22.23 -6.31
N PRO A 53 18.15 22.06 -4.97
CA PRO A 53 16.91 21.86 -4.23
C PRO A 53 16.13 23.17 -4.07
N ILE A 54 14.83 23.13 -4.35
CA ILE A 54 13.88 24.20 -4.04
C ILE A 54 12.71 23.62 -3.23
N HIS A 55 12.07 24.41 -2.37
CA HIS A 55 10.84 23.93 -1.71
C HIS A 55 9.74 23.67 -2.74
N ALA A 56 9.03 22.55 -2.58
CA ALA A 56 7.79 22.31 -3.30
C ALA A 56 6.77 23.38 -2.91
N GLN A 57 6.24 24.07 -3.91
CA GLN A 57 5.16 25.05 -3.72
C GLN A 57 3.79 24.35 -3.75
N ASP A 58 3.72 23.10 -3.29
CA ASP A 58 2.45 22.37 -3.23
C ASP A 58 1.80 22.57 -1.86
N VAL A 59 0.48 22.77 -1.87
CA VAL A 59 -0.37 22.88 -0.67
C VAL A 59 -1.04 21.53 -0.37
N VAL A 60 -0.44 20.43 -0.82
CA VAL A 60 -1.07 19.11 -0.73
C VAL A 60 -0.88 18.56 0.67
N GLN A 61 -1.98 18.46 1.41
CA GLN A 61 -2.00 17.76 2.69
C GLN A 61 -1.74 16.27 2.48
N ARG A 62 -0.78 15.75 3.25
CA ARG A 62 -0.32 14.37 3.20
C ARG A 62 -0.56 13.73 4.56
N TYR A 63 -0.90 12.46 4.54
CA TYR A 63 -1.22 11.69 5.73
C TYR A 63 -0.41 10.40 5.79
N VAL A 64 -0.09 9.99 7.01
CA VAL A 64 0.64 8.75 7.31
C VAL A 64 -0.12 7.94 8.35
N GLY A 65 0.05 6.62 8.31
CA GLY A 65 -0.38 5.74 9.40
C GLY A 65 0.56 5.87 10.61
N GLN A 66 0.01 5.73 11.81
CA GLN A 66 0.73 5.84 13.09
C GLN A 66 0.60 4.53 13.89
N PRO A 67 1.70 3.93 14.39
CA PRO A 67 3.10 4.39 14.30
C PRO A 67 3.77 4.09 12.95
N HIS A 68 3.15 3.29 12.09
CA HIS A 68 3.64 2.97 10.75
C HIS A 68 2.48 2.95 9.76
N MET A 69 2.78 3.04 8.47
CA MET A 69 1.74 3.04 7.43
C MET A 69 0.79 1.83 7.49
N SER A 70 1.28 0.66 7.95
CA SER A 70 0.48 -0.54 8.11
C SER A 70 -0.53 -0.51 9.27
N ALA A 71 -0.54 0.52 10.11
CA ALA A 71 -1.51 0.69 11.19
C ALA A 71 -2.95 0.82 10.67
N ILE A 72 -3.14 1.55 9.57
CA ILE A 72 -4.46 1.74 8.95
C ILE A 72 -5.05 0.39 8.51
N THR A 73 -4.27 -0.42 7.78
CA THR A 73 -4.73 -1.75 7.35
C THR A 73 -4.98 -2.69 8.53
N ARG A 74 -4.20 -2.59 9.61
CA ARG A 74 -4.41 -3.39 10.83
C ARG A 74 -5.68 -3.00 11.56
N TYR A 75 -5.97 -1.70 11.65
CA TYR A 75 -7.23 -1.21 12.19
C TYR A 75 -8.43 -1.73 11.38
N LEU A 76 -8.39 -1.60 10.06
CA LEU A 76 -9.47 -2.07 9.18
C LEU A 76 -9.68 -3.59 9.26
N ALA A 77 -8.60 -4.36 9.45
CA ALA A 77 -8.66 -5.80 9.59
C ALA A 77 -9.08 -6.27 11.00
N SER A 78 -9.03 -5.42 12.01
CA SER A 78 -9.19 -5.81 13.42
C SER A 78 -10.56 -6.39 13.76
N SER A 79 -11.57 -6.09 12.94
CA SER A 79 -12.94 -6.60 13.09
C SER A 79 -13.27 -7.79 12.18
N LEU A 80 -12.28 -8.33 11.44
CA LEU A 80 -12.48 -9.38 10.44
C LEU A 80 -11.78 -10.69 10.86
N ASP A 81 -12.32 -11.85 10.46
CA ASP A 81 -11.58 -13.12 10.49
C ASP A 81 -10.56 -13.13 9.35
N VAL A 82 -9.29 -12.86 9.67
CA VAL A 82 -8.20 -12.79 8.69
C VAL A 82 -7.25 -13.96 8.89
N ARG A 83 -7.03 -14.71 7.81
CA ARG A 83 -6.07 -15.81 7.76
C ARG A 83 -4.85 -15.37 6.95
N PHE A 84 -3.70 -15.29 7.63
CA PHE A 84 -2.41 -15.00 7.01
C PHE A 84 -1.72 -16.28 6.56
N GLU A 85 -0.69 -16.14 5.72
CA GLU A 85 0.10 -17.26 5.19
C GLU A 85 -0.73 -18.26 4.35
N VAL A 86 -1.89 -17.84 3.87
CA VAL A 86 -2.75 -18.61 2.96
C VAL A 86 -2.70 -17.97 1.58
N SER A 87 -1.97 -18.60 0.67
CA SER A 87 -1.89 -18.14 -0.72
C SER A 87 -2.94 -18.87 -1.56
N ILE A 88 -4.08 -18.23 -1.81
CA ILE A 88 -5.12 -18.78 -2.70
C ILE A 88 -4.61 -18.82 -4.13
N CYS A 89 -4.72 -19.97 -4.78
CA CYS A 89 -4.26 -20.20 -6.15
C CYS A 89 -5.41 -20.39 -7.15
N SER A 90 -6.59 -20.83 -6.69
CA SER A 90 -7.79 -20.96 -7.53
C SER A 90 -9.09 -20.79 -6.75
N CYS A 91 -10.14 -20.42 -7.46
CA CYS A 91 -11.48 -20.22 -6.91
C CYS A 91 -12.51 -20.88 -7.84
N HIS A 92 -13.45 -21.62 -7.26
CA HIS A 92 -14.48 -22.38 -7.97
C HIS A 92 -15.85 -22.07 -7.39
N HIS A 93 -16.88 -22.03 -8.22
CA HIS A 93 -18.26 -21.90 -7.80
C HIS A 93 -19.00 -23.21 -8.04
N ARG A 94 -19.55 -23.83 -6.98
CA ARG A 94 -20.27 -25.10 -7.02
C ARG A 94 -21.44 -25.04 -6.03
N ASP A 95 -22.60 -25.55 -6.44
CA ASP A 95 -23.80 -25.63 -5.59
C ASP A 95 -24.17 -24.28 -4.93
N GLU A 96 -24.16 -23.20 -5.71
CA GLU A 96 -24.45 -21.82 -5.24
C GLU A 96 -23.48 -21.29 -4.16
N GLN A 97 -22.28 -21.87 -4.07
CA GLN A 97 -21.27 -21.49 -3.08
C GLN A 97 -19.87 -21.40 -3.71
N TRP A 98 -19.05 -20.52 -3.14
CA TRP A 98 -17.64 -20.36 -3.49
C TRP A 98 -16.74 -21.25 -2.65
N TRP A 99 -15.79 -21.88 -3.33
CA TRP A 99 -14.71 -22.68 -2.75
C TRP A 99 -13.37 -22.17 -3.27
N LEU A 100 -12.42 -21.99 -2.36
CA LEU A 100 -11.08 -21.51 -2.66
C LEU A 100 -10.09 -22.64 -2.41
N GLU A 101 -9.04 -22.72 -3.22
CA GLU A 101 -7.94 -23.67 -3.04
C GLU A 101 -6.64 -22.88 -2.83
N ASP A 102 -5.89 -23.21 -1.79
CA ASP A 102 -4.57 -22.65 -1.54
C ASP A 102 -3.46 -23.38 -2.32
N GLN A 103 -2.23 -22.88 -2.23
CA GLN A 103 -1.07 -23.48 -2.89
C GLN A 103 -0.71 -24.88 -2.37
N ASP A 104 -1.18 -25.26 -1.18
CA ASP A 104 -0.97 -26.57 -0.59
C ASP A 104 -2.12 -27.55 -0.95
N GLY A 105 -3.07 -27.12 -1.80
CA GLY A 105 -4.23 -27.91 -2.23
C GLY A 105 -5.34 -27.99 -1.18
N LYS A 106 -5.29 -27.17 -0.13
CA LYS A 106 -6.33 -27.12 0.90
C LYS A 106 -7.52 -26.30 0.42
N ALA A 107 -8.71 -26.85 0.62
CA ALA A 107 -9.96 -26.17 0.33
C ALA A 107 -10.41 -25.26 1.49
N HIS A 108 -10.96 -24.10 1.14
CA HIS A 108 -11.57 -23.13 2.05
C HIS A 108 -12.97 -22.78 1.55
N GLY A 109 -13.97 -22.85 2.44
CA GLY A 109 -15.36 -22.58 2.13
C GLY A 109 -16.31 -23.51 2.92
N PRO A 110 -17.59 -23.54 2.55
CA PRO A 110 -18.21 -22.74 1.49
C PRO A 110 -18.34 -21.26 1.87
N PHE A 111 -18.42 -20.37 0.87
CA PHE A 111 -18.71 -18.95 1.04
C PHE A 111 -19.82 -18.47 0.11
N ASP A 112 -20.69 -17.57 0.57
CA ASP A 112 -21.79 -17.03 -0.24
C ASP A 112 -21.34 -16.04 -1.32
N GLY A 113 -20.13 -15.48 -1.20
CA GLY A 113 -19.61 -14.49 -2.13
C GLY A 113 -18.08 -14.40 -2.13
N LEU A 114 -17.53 -13.87 -3.22
CA LEU A 114 -16.09 -13.71 -3.41
C LEU A 114 -15.76 -12.29 -3.86
N LEU A 115 -14.91 -11.61 -3.08
CA LEU A 115 -14.29 -10.33 -3.46
C LEU A 115 -12.80 -10.54 -3.69
N VAL A 116 -12.31 -10.19 -4.88
CA VAL A 116 -10.89 -10.30 -5.25
C VAL A 116 -10.25 -8.91 -5.28
N THR A 117 -9.30 -8.66 -4.38
CA THR A 117 -8.65 -7.35 -4.19
C THR A 117 -7.14 -7.36 -4.47
N VAL A 118 -6.62 -8.43 -5.08
CA VAL A 118 -5.20 -8.54 -5.43
C VAL A 118 -4.86 -7.69 -6.68
N PRO A 119 -3.58 -7.31 -6.88
CA PRO A 119 -3.10 -6.74 -8.14
C PRO A 119 -3.64 -7.47 -9.37
N ALA A 120 -4.03 -6.73 -10.42
CA ALA A 120 -4.74 -7.30 -11.56
C ALA A 120 -4.03 -8.50 -12.24
N PRO A 121 -2.70 -8.51 -12.45
CA PRO A 121 -2.02 -9.70 -12.98
C PRO A 121 -2.17 -10.95 -12.11
N GLN A 122 -2.28 -10.78 -10.78
CA GLN A 122 -2.47 -11.87 -9.82
C GLN A 122 -3.93 -12.31 -9.70
N ALA A 123 -4.88 -11.46 -10.10
CA ALA A 123 -6.31 -11.75 -10.00
C ALA A 123 -6.79 -12.75 -11.06
N ALA A 124 -6.14 -12.82 -12.22
CA ALA A 124 -6.58 -13.64 -13.36
C ALA A 124 -6.90 -15.12 -13.03
N PRO A 125 -6.06 -15.88 -12.30
CA PRO A 125 -6.41 -17.25 -11.91
C PRO A 125 -7.59 -17.32 -10.92
N LEU A 126 -7.75 -16.30 -10.07
CA LEU A 126 -8.77 -16.24 -9.00
C LEU A 126 -10.18 -15.91 -9.53
N VAL A 127 -10.27 -15.28 -10.69
CA VAL A 127 -11.54 -14.93 -11.35
C VAL A 127 -11.83 -15.82 -12.55
N SER A 128 -11.19 -16.99 -12.63
CA SER A 128 -11.30 -17.91 -13.78
C SER A 128 -12.72 -18.40 -14.04
N ALA A 129 -13.57 -18.46 -13.00
CA ALA A 129 -15.01 -18.70 -13.12
C ALA A 129 -15.75 -17.67 -14.02
N SER A 130 -15.16 -16.49 -14.26
CA SER A 130 -15.64 -15.49 -15.20
C SER A 130 -14.58 -15.16 -16.25
N PRO A 131 -14.66 -15.77 -17.45
CA PRO A 131 -13.71 -15.50 -18.54
C PRO A 131 -13.62 -14.01 -18.92
N ARG A 132 -14.73 -13.27 -18.80
CA ARG A 132 -14.77 -11.83 -19.04
C ARG A 132 -13.90 -11.07 -18.04
N LEU A 133 -14.01 -11.38 -16.74
CA LEU A 133 -13.19 -10.74 -15.71
C LEU A 133 -11.71 -11.14 -15.88
N ALA A 134 -11.42 -12.40 -16.13
CA ALA A 134 -10.06 -12.88 -16.37
C ALA A 134 -9.39 -12.20 -17.58
N MET A 135 -10.14 -11.90 -18.64
CA MET A 135 -9.64 -11.12 -19.77
C MET A 135 -9.37 -9.65 -19.39
N LEU A 136 -10.25 -9.02 -18.62
CA LEU A 136 -10.09 -7.62 -18.22
C LEU A 136 -8.88 -7.44 -17.30
N THR A 137 -8.65 -8.35 -16.36
CA THR A 137 -7.51 -8.29 -15.45
C THR A 137 -6.17 -8.38 -16.20
N ARG A 138 -6.09 -9.21 -17.25
CA ARG A 138 -4.90 -9.34 -18.12
C ARG A 138 -4.58 -8.09 -18.93
N LYS A 139 -5.54 -7.20 -19.16
CA LYS A 139 -5.33 -5.94 -19.91
C LYS A 139 -4.76 -4.82 -19.06
N VAL A 140 -4.81 -4.95 -17.74
CA VAL A 140 -4.30 -3.93 -16.81
C VAL A 140 -2.78 -4.02 -16.75
N ARG A 141 -2.09 -2.93 -17.11
CA ARG A 141 -0.64 -2.80 -16.92
C ARG A 141 -0.38 -2.16 -15.56
N MET A 142 0.55 -2.75 -14.81
CA MET A 142 1.04 -2.20 -13.56
C MET A 142 2.52 -1.86 -13.72
N GLU A 143 2.93 -0.69 -13.26
CA GLU A 143 4.32 -0.25 -13.34
C GLU A 143 5.11 -0.77 -12.13
N PRO A 144 6.29 -1.38 -12.33
CA PRO A 144 7.15 -1.77 -11.23
C PRO A 144 7.78 -0.54 -10.57
N CYS A 145 7.99 -0.60 -9.27
CA CYS A 145 8.71 0.42 -8.51
C CYS A 145 9.73 -0.26 -7.60
N TRP A 146 10.98 0.22 -7.64
CA TRP A 146 12.03 -0.20 -6.71
C TRP A 146 12.08 0.77 -5.53
N ALA A 147 12.20 0.21 -4.32
CA ALA A 147 12.37 0.98 -3.10
C ALA A 147 13.64 0.53 -2.37
N VAL A 148 14.38 1.49 -1.82
CA VAL A 148 15.62 1.25 -1.06
C VAL A 148 15.50 1.94 0.29
N GLY A 149 15.74 1.19 1.37
CA GLY A 149 15.90 1.73 2.71
C GLY A 149 17.37 1.91 3.03
N LEU A 150 17.76 3.10 3.51
CA LEU A 150 19.12 3.41 3.95
C LEU A 150 19.10 3.83 5.42
N VAL A 151 20.05 3.30 6.20
CA VAL A 151 20.24 3.65 7.60
C VAL A 151 21.63 4.22 7.78
N PHE A 152 21.70 5.39 8.39
CA PHE A 152 22.96 6.09 8.64
C PHE A 152 23.30 5.98 10.13
N SER A 153 24.58 5.76 10.44
CA SER A 153 25.07 5.71 11.82
C SER A 153 24.98 7.06 12.54
N GLN A 154 24.89 8.16 11.78
CA GLN A 154 24.69 9.51 12.26
C GLN A 154 23.58 10.19 11.46
N PRO A 155 22.80 11.10 12.08
CA PRO A 155 21.82 11.90 11.35
C PRO A 155 22.48 12.68 10.21
N LEU A 156 21.87 12.65 9.02
CA LEU A 156 22.31 13.47 7.90
C LEU A 156 22.14 14.96 8.23
N ALA A 157 23.20 15.75 8.07
CA ALA A 157 23.17 17.20 8.22
C ALA A 157 22.52 17.88 7.01
N THR A 158 21.20 17.71 6.89
CA THR A 158 20.40 18.27 5.79
C THR A 158 19.03 18.76 6.26
N PRO A 159 18.54 19.90 5.74
CA PRO A 159 17.16 20.33 5.96
C PRO A 159 16.15 19.50 5.15
N ILE A 160 16.59 18.72 4.17
CA ILE A 160 15.71 17.95 3.29
C ILE A 160 15.12 16.77 4.06
N LYS A 161 13.82 16.85 4.36
CA LYS A 161 13.04 15.79 5.00
C LYS A 161 12.10 15.07 4.04
N ALA A 162 12.01 15.48 2.79
CA ALA A 162 11.47 14.71 1.68
C ALA A 162 11.80 15.44 0.40
N ALA A 163 11.88 14.72 -0.72
CA ALA A 163 12.04 15.37 -2.00
C ALA A 163 11.45 14.56 -3.16
N PHE A 164 10.83 15.28 -4.09
CA PHE A 164 10.69 14.84 -5.46
C PHE A 164 12.01 15.10 -6.20
N VAL A 165 12.45 14.13 -6.98
CA VAL A 165 13.76 14.19 -7.65
C VAL A 165 13.55 14.08 -9.16
N GLU A 166 14.08 15.05 -9.90
CA GLU A 166 14.11 15.03 -11.37
C GLU A 166 15.31 14.18 -11.81
N SER A 167 15.09 12.85 -11.87
CA SER A 167 16.09 11.86 -12.26
C SER A 167 15.42 10.64 -12.87
N ASP A 168 16.14 9.94 -13.75
CA ASP A 168 15.69 8.68 -14.34
C ASP A 168 15.69 7.51 -13.35
N SER A 169 16.40 7.63 -12.21
CA SER A 169 16.61 6.52 -11.26
C SER A 169 15.89 6.71 -9.94
N ILE A 170 15.77 7.95 -9.45
CA ILE A 170 15.14 8.27 -8.18
C ILE A 170 14.07 9.32 -8.45
N GLN A 171 12.83 9.01 -8.08
CA GLN A 171 11.72 9.95 -8.21
C GLN A 171 11.32 10.57 -6.88
N TRP A 172 11.59 9.88 -5.76
CA TRP A 172 11.13 10.27 -4.43
C TRP A 172 12.07 9.77 -3.34
N LEU A 173 12.23 10.59 -2.29
CA LEU A 173 12.87 10.19 -1.03
C LEU A 173 12.12 10.80 0.17
N ALA A 174 12.14 10.08 1.28
CA ALA A 174 11.58 10.48 2.57
C ALA A 174 12.36 9.80 3.71
N PRO A 175 12.32 10.32 4.95
CA PRO A 175 12.83 9.64 6.12
C PRO A 175 12.07 8.33 6.35
N GLY A 176 12.76 7.35 6.95
CA GLY A 176 12.07 6.18 7.51
C GLY A 176 11.14 6.61 8.65
N SER A 177 10.09 5.80 8.88
CA SER A 177 9.16 5.95 9.99
C SER A 177 9.77 5.54 11.34
#